data_AF-A0A1A8II79-F1
#
_entry.id   AF-A0A1A8II79-F1
#
_cell.length_a   1.000
_cell.length_b   1.000
_cell.length_c   1.000
_cell.angle_alpha   90.00
_cell.angle_beta   90.00
_cell.angle_gamma   90.00
#
_symmetry.space_group_name_H-M   'P 1'
#
loop_
_entity.id
_entity.type
_entity.pdbx_description
1 polymer ?
#
loop_
_entity_poly.entity_id
_entity_poly.type
_entity_poly.pdbx_seq_one_letter_code
_entity_poly.pdbx_strand_id
1 'polypeptide(L)'
;MSAADWRKRCEDEWGLQGVPMPEHLDWKFVYESRPFGRNLLKNPAPLGFSKDNPPPERELPEFPPGGPPRHQPDGDFTGWTTSTEVLPYDTSGIPEGVVICALPQYSWFTLEQVVDLKAEGLWDQLLDECQPEIIVQDWYEESQLHEFIYQLHVKLLDADKATVISEHTAKPKEELSTYSHTWKEVSHVFSGYGAGVRYVHFQHRVKNSFLNDFFPTLFTGSSVTVKPVRK
;
A
#
# COMPACT_ATOMS: atom_id res chain seq x y z
N MET A 1 33.09 -3.01 19.36
CA MET A 1 31.90 -3.34 20.19
C MET A 1 31.69 -4.83 20.13
N SER A 2 31.47 -5.45 21.28
CA SER A 2 31.21 -6.88 21.42
C SER A 2 29.75 -7.21 21.05
N ALA A 3 29.43 -8.49 20.81
CA ALA A 3 28.05 -8.92 20.57
C ALA A 3 27.10 -8.58 21.75
N ALA A 4 27.62 -8.59 22.98
CA ALA A 4 26.87 -8.20 24.18
C ALA A 4 26.50 -6.70 24.17
N ASP A 5 27.37 -5.83 23.63
CA ASP A 5 27.10 -4.39 23.52
C ASP A 5 25.98 -4.11 22.52
N TRP A 6 25.98 -4.81 21.39
CA TRP A 6 24.93 -4.68 20.36
C TRP A 6 23.59 -5.21 20.84
N ARG A 7 23.59 -6.35 21.53
CA ARG A 7 22.41 -6.89 22.18
C ARG A 7 21.79 -5.89 23.15
N LYS A 8 22.60 -5.32 24.05
CA LYS A 8 22.13 -4.35 25.02
C LYS A 8 21.50 -3.12 24.35
N ARG A 9 22.10 -2.61 23.27
CA ARG A 9 21.51 -1.50 22.49
C ARG A 9 20.16 -1.87 21.89
N CYS A 10 20.02 -3.05 21.30
CA CYS A 10 18.74 -3.50 20.74
C CYS A 10 17.67 -3.68 21.83
N GLU A 11 18.06 -4.21 23.00
CA GLU A 11 17.18 -4.33 24.17
C GLU A 11 16.74 -2.96 24.70
N ASP A 12 17.66 -1.99 24.81
CA ASP A 12 17.38 -0.64 25.31
C ASP A 12 16.54 0.19 24.30
N GLU A 13 16.82 0.10 23.00
CA GLU A 13 16.12 0.88 21.95
C GLU A 13 14.76 0.27 21.57
N TRP A 14 14.68 -1.06 21.45
CA TRP A 14 13.52 -1.76 20.90
C TRP A 14 12.79 -2.67 21.90
N GLY A 15 13.22 -2.72 23.17
CA GLY A 15 12.51 -3.47 24.21
C GLY A 15 12.54 -4.99 24.02
N LEU A 16 13.53 -5.52 23.29
CA LEU A 16 13.62 -6.94 22.93
C LEU A 16 14.18 -7.85 24.05
N GLN A 17 13.88 -7.52 25.30
CA GLN A 17 14.42 -8.22 26.46
C GLN A 17 13.96 -9.68 26.50
N GLY A 18 14.92 -10.60 26.49
CA GLY A 18 14.66 -12.03 26.61
C GLY A 18 14.28 -12.76 25.33
N VAL A 19 14.27 -12.08 24.17
CA VAL A 19 14.01 -12.74 22.88
C VAL A 19 15.22 -13.57 22.47
N PRO A 20 15.08 -14.89 22.25
CA PRO A 20 16.19 -15.70 21.78
C PRO A 20 16.57 -15.29 20.36
N MET A 21 17.84 -14.93 20.17
CA MET A 21 18.43 -14.71 18.85
C MET A 21 18.91 -16.05 18.28
N PRO A 22 18.57 -16.40 17.03
CA PRO A 22 19.10 -17.58 16.38
C PRO A 22 20.63 -17.56 16.25
N GLU A 23 21.28 -18.73 16.33
CA GLU A 23 22.75 -18.87 16.27
C GLU A 23 23.38 -18.34 14.96
N HIS A 24 22.59 -18.22 13.90
CA HIS A 24 23.03 -17.73 12.59
C HIS A 24 22.90 -16.21 12.42
N LEU A 25 22.29 -15.51 13.37
CA LEU A 25 22.07 -14.05 13.32
C LEU A 25 23.00 -13.33 14.29
N ASP A 26 23.62 -12.26 13.81
CA ASP A 26 24.46 -11.36 14.61
C ASP A 26 23.64 -10.14 15.05
N TRP A 27 23.69 -9.79 16.34
CA TRP A 27 23.09 -8.57 16.89
C TRP A 27 23.58 -7.32 16.16
N LYS A 28 24.82 -7.32 15.66
CA LYS A 28 25.34 -6.23 14.83
C LYS A 28 24.54 -6.10 13.53
N PHE A 29 24.29 -7.21 12.83
CA PHE A 29 23.55 -7.21 11.57
C PHE A 29 22.11 -6.73 11.77
N VAL A 30 21.42 -7.20 12.82
CA VAL A 30 20.06 -6.76 13.15
C VAL A 30 20.01 -5.26 13.48
N TYR A 31 21.00 -4.76 14.22
CA TYR A 31 21.09 -3.32 14.51
C TYR A 31 21.33 -2.50 13.23
N GLU A 32 22.21 -2.98 12.35
CA GLU A 32 22.54 -2.32 11.08
C GLU A 32 21.37 -2.38 10.08
N SER A 33 20.57 -3.44 10.06
CA SER A 33 19.41 -3.57 9.17
C SER A 33 18.25 -2.65 9.56
N ARG A 34 18.27 -2.10 10.78
CA ARG A 34 17.25 -1.20 11.36
C ARG A 34 15.83 -1.62 10.94
N PRO A 35 15.38 -2.83 11.35
CA PRO A 35 14.12 -3.39 10.87
C PRO A 35 12.90 -2.61 11.37
N PHE A 36 13.05 -1.84 12.45
CA PHE A 36 11.97 -1.08 13.06
C PHE A 36 11.94 0.37 12.61
N GLY A 37 10.74 0.91 12.41
CA GLY A 37 10.50 2.33 12.18
C GLY A 37 10.87 2.87 10.79
N ARG A 38 11.32 2.02 9.86
CA ARG A 38 11.50 2.38 8.44
C ARG A 38 10.41 1.77 7.56
N ASN A 39 10.20 2.38 6.38
CA ASN A 39 9.32 1.81 5.38
C ASN A 39 9.98 0.60 4.71
N LEU A 40 9.26 -0.51 4.66
CA LEU A 40 9.68 -1.76 4.02
C LEU A 40 9.21 -1.85 2.56
N LEU A 41 8.28 -0.99 2.14
CA LEU A 41 7.91 -0.89 0.73
C LEU A 41 8.96 -0.13 -0.06
N LYS A 42 9.32 -0.67 -1.22
CA LYS A 42 10.16 -0.01 -2.21
C LYS A 42 9.31 0.97 -3.01
N ASN A 43 9.90 2.14 -3.32
CA ASN A 43 9.28 3.16 -4.16
C ASN A 43 7.85 3.54 -3.71
N PRO A 44 7.69 4.16 -2.52
CA PRO A 44 6.39 4.43 -1.91
C PRO A 44 5.57 5.54 -2.60
N ALA A 45 6.14 6.23 -3.59
CA ALA A 45 5.52 7.34 -4.30
C ALA A 45 5.86 7.27 -5.81
N PRO A 46 5.40 6.23 -6.53
CA PRO A 46 5.79 5.99 -7.92
C PRO A 46 5.33 7.08 -8.90
N LEU A 47 4.30 7.85 -8.52
CA LEU A 47 3.81 9.00 -9.29
C LEU A 47 4.60 10.30 -9.02
N GLY A 48 5.56 10.29 -8.09
CA GLY A 48 6.38 11.46 -7.74
C GLY A 48 5.70 12.50 -6.84
N PHE A 49 4.48 12.24 -6.37
CA PHE A 49 3.75 13.14 -5.46
C PHE A 49 4.10 12.89 -3.99
N SER A 50 3.89 13.90 -3.14
CA SER A 50 4.01 13.77 -1.70
C SER A 50 2.67 14.07 -1.03
N LYS A 51 2.29 13.25 -0.05
CA LYS A 51 1.13 13.47 0.83
C LYS A 51 1.21 14.78 1.64
N ASP A 52 2.40 15.34 1.79
CA ASP A 52 2.64 16.56 2.59
C ASP A 52 2.33 17.85 1.81
N ASN A 53 2.09 17.72 0.50
CA ASN A 53 1.61 18.78 -0.38
C ASN A 53 0.19 18.44 -0.84
N PRO A 54 -0.68 19.40 -1.19
CA PRO A 54 -1.97 19.10 -1.78
C PRO A 54 -1.83 18.28 -3.08
N PRO A 55 -2.85 17.49 -3.47
CA PRO A 55 -2.87 16.87 -4.79
C PRO A 55 -2.65 17.93 -5.89
N PRO A 56 -1.93 17.60 -6.97
CA PRO A 56 -1.72 18.53 -8.06
C PRO A 56 -3.05 18.84 -8.77
N GLU A 57 -3.21 20.10 -9.17
CA GLU A 57 -4.32 20.51 -10.01
C GLU A 57 -4.26 19.79 -11.36
N ARG A 58 -5.43 19.43 -11.89
CA ARG A 58 -5.53 18.76 -13.18
C ARG A 58 -5.37 19.76 -14.32
N GLU A 59 -4.34 19.57 -15.13
CA GLU A 59 -4.19 20.28 -16.39
C GLU A 59 -5.05 19.60 -17.46
N LEU A 60 -6.10 20.28 -17.92
CA LEU A 60 -6.91 19.80 -19.03
C LEU A 60 -6.24 20.21 -20.35
N PRO A 61 -6.01 19.27 -21.28
CA PRO A 61 -5.43 19.60 -22.56
C PRO A 61 -6.41 20.43 -23.40
N GLU A 62 -5.87 21.36 -24.21
CA GLU A 62 -6.69 22.18 -25.13
C GLU A 62 -7.44 21.31 -26.18
N PHE A 63 -6.90 20.14 -26.50
CA PHE A 63 -7.46 19.18 -27.43
C PHE A 63 -7.50 17.78 -26.81
N PRO A 64 -8.52 16.96 -27.10
CA PRO A 64 -8.53 15.56 -26.66
C PRO A 64 -7.25 14.85 -27.10
N PRO A 65 -6.62 14.05 -26.22
CA PRO A 65 -5.45 13.28 -26.59
C PRO A 65 -5.77 12.38 -27.79
N GLY A 66 -4.92 12.44 -28.81
CA GLY A 66 -4.94 11.48 -29.91
C GLY A 66 -4.39 10.12 -29.45
N GLY A 67 -4.85 9.04 -30.08
CA GLY A 67 -4.37 7.69 -29.82
C GLY A 67 -5.38 6.80 -29.10
N PRO A 68 -4.97 5.60 -28.67
CA PRO A 68 -5.86 4.68 -27.96
C PRO A 68 -6.19 5.19 -26.55
N PRO A 69 -7.35 4.79 -25.99
CA PRO A 69 -7.70 5.07 -24.60
C PRO A 69 -6.61 4.62 -23.63
N ARG A 70 -6.31 5.46 -22.65
CA ARG A 70 -5.37 5.16 -21.56
C ARG A 70 -6.14 4.63 -20.37
N HIS A 71 -5.53 3.69 -19.64
CA HIS A 71 -6.12 3.08 -18.44
C HIS A 71 -5.12 2.98 -17.27
N GLN A 72 -3.87 3.40 -17.50
CA GLN A 72 -2.78 3.40 -16.53
C GLN A 72 -2.17 4.80 -16.45
N PRO A 73 -1.92 5.32 -15.23
CA PRO A 73 -1.20 6.58 -15.04
C PRO A 73 0.29 6.45 -15.37
N ASP A 74 0.91 7.57 -15.73
CA ASP A 74 2.36 7.65 -15.91
C ASP A 74 3.05 7.71 -14.54
N GLY A 75 4.16 6.98 -14.39
CA GLY A 75 4.94 6.94 -13.17
C GLY A 75 6.11 5.98 -13.29
N ASP A 76 7.05 6.09 -12.36
CA ASP A 76 8.09 5.08 -12.17
C ASP A 76 7.56 4.01 -11.23
N PHE A 77 7.12 2.87 -11.77
CA PHE A 77 6.60 1.75 -10.97
C PHE A 77 7.69 0.72 -10.64
N THR A 78 8.97 1.09 -10.70
CA THR A 78 10.07 0.18 -10.34
C THR A 78 9.87 -0.37 -8.93
N GLY A 79 9.92 -1.70 -8.80
CA GLY A 79 9.69 -2.41 -7.53
C GLY A 79 8.23 -2.82 -7.27
N TRP A 80 7.30 -2.41 -8.12
CA TRP A 80 5.89 -2.79 -8.06
C TRP A 80 5.53 -3.78 -9.17
N THR A 81 4.65 -4.72 -8.86
CA THR A 81 3.91 -5.46 -9.90
C THR A 81 2.61 -4.70 -10.13
N THR A 82 2.32 -4.37 -11.39
CA THR A 82 1.15 -3.57 -11.76
C THR A 82 0.22 -4.35 -12.68
N SER A 83 -1.08 -4.06 -12.59
CA SER A 83 -2.07 -4.63 -13.50
C SER A 83 -3.23 -3.67 -13.70
N THR A 84 -3.87 -3.74 -14.87
CA THR A 84 -5.06 -2.95 -15.20
C THR A 84 -6.24 -3.85 -15.50
N GLU A 85 -7.39 -3.56 -14.91
CA GLU A 85 -8.67 -4.19 -15.20
C GLU A 85 -9.60 -3.14 -15.81
N VAL A 86 -9.91 -3.25 -17.11
CA VAL A 86 -10.87 -2.37 -17.77
C VAL A 86 -12.28 -2.88 -17.46
N LEU A 87 -13.12 -2.00 -16.91
CA LEU A 87 -14.48 -2.34 -16.51
C LEU A 87 -15.44 -2.19 -17.71
N PRO A 88 -16.51 -3.00 -17.77
CA PRO A 88 -17.57 -2.79 -18.73
C PRO A 88 -18.21 -1.42 -18.51
N TYR A 89 -18.78 -0.85 -19.58
CA TYR A 89 -19.57 0.37 -19.46
C TYR A 89 -20.73 0.14 -18.50
N ASP A 90 -20.87 1.06 -17.55
CA ASP A 90 -22.05 1.09 -16.70
C ASP A 90 -23.18 1.79 -17.44
N THR A 91 -24.16 1.00 -17.88
CA THR A 91 -25.40 1.51 -18.49
C THR A 91 -26.57 1.48 -17.50
N SER A 92 -26.31 1.21 -16.23
CA SER A 92 -27.35 1.27 -15.20
C SER A 92 -27.89 2.69 -15.09
N GLY A 93 -29.20 2.81 -14.87
CA GLY A 93 -29.87 4.11 -14.81
C GLY A 93 -30.08 4.82 -16.15
N ILE A 94 -29.64 4.27 -17.28
CA ILE A 94 -29.94 4.81 -18.61
C ILE A 94 -31.31 4.28 -19.07
N PRO A 95 -32.30 5.15 -19.37
CA PRO A 95 -33.61 4.72 -19.86
C PRO A 95 -33.55 4.03 -21.23
N GLU A 96 -34.48 3.10 -21.46
CA GLU A 96 -34.60 2.41 -22.75
C GLU A 96 -34.92 3.40 -23.90
N GLY A 97 -34.30 3.20 -25.06
CA GLY A 97 -34.50 4.02 -26.25
C GLY A 97 -33.68 5.31 -26.32
N VAL A 98 -32.85 5.62 -25.31
CA VAL A 98 -31.94 6.77 -25.33
C VAL A 98 -30.70 6.46 -26.17
N VAL A 99 -30.29 7.42 -27.00
CA VAL A 99 -29.02 7.36 -27.75
C VAL A 99 -27.88 7.82 -26.84
N ILE A 100 -26.89 6.96 -26.64
CA ILE A 100 -25.70 7.24 -25.84
C ILE A 100 -24.59 7.75 -26.74
N CYS A 101 -24.21 9.03 -26.60
CA CYS A 101 -23.11 9.61 -27.36
C CYS A 101 -21.73 9.24 -26.80
N ALA A 102 -21.59 9.21 -25.47
CA ALA A 102 -20.37 8.80 -24.79
C ALA A 102 -20.70 8.39 -23.34
N LEU A 103 -19.91 7.45 -22.80
CA LEU A 103 -19.92 7.08 -21.38
C LEU A 103 -18.48 7.01 -20.88
N PRO A 104 -18.24 7.36 -19.60
CA PRO A 104 -16.95 7.10 -19.00
C PRO A 104 -16.68 5.59 -18.96
N GLN A 105 -15.49 5.20 -19.40
CA GLN A 105 -14.98 3.85 -19.22
C GLN A 105 -14.09 3.80 -17.99
N TYR A 106 -14.51 3.09 -16.97
CA TYR A 106 -13.72 2.94 -15.75
C TYR A 106 -12.70 1.81 -15.89
N SER A 107 -11.62 1.91 -15.11
CA SER A 107 -10.63 0.85 -14.98
C SER A 107 -10.06 0.83 -13.57
N TRP A 108 -9.70 -0.34 -13.06
CA TRP A 108 -8.85 -0.45 -11.88
C TRP A 108 -7.41 -0.51 -12.30
N PHE A 109 -6.56 0.28 -11.66
CA PHE A 109 -5.12 0.13 -11.71
C PHE A 109 -4.64 -0.36 -10.35
N THR A 110 -4.02 -1.53 -10.35
CA THR A 110 -3.55 -2.23 -9.15
C THR A 110 -2.04 -2.17 -9.07
N LEU A 111 -1.51 -1.94 -7.87
CA LEU A 111 -0.10 -2.14 -7.55
C LEU A 111 0.02 -3.09 -6.37
N GLU A 112 0.97 -4.01 -6.46
CA GLU A 112 1.27 -4.97 -5.41
C GLU A 112 2.77 -5.12 -5.16
N GLN A 113 3.12 -5.41 -3.90
CA GLN A 113 4.47 -5.72 -3.47
C GLN A 113 4.43 -6.71 -2.29
N VAL A 114 5.37 -7.66 -2.30
CA VAL A 114 5.54 -8.63 -1.21
C VAL A 114 6.83 -8.34 -0.47
N VAL A 115 6.71 -8.04 0.82
CA VAL A 115 7.84 -7.78 1.73
C VAL A 115 8.24 -9.09 2.42
N ASP A 116 9.53 -9.44 2.34
CA ASP A 116 10.12 -10.55 3.09
C ASP A 116 10.64 -10.04 4.43
N LEU A 117 9.91 -10.29 5.52
CA LEU A 117 10.24 -9.73 6.84
C LEU A 117 11.60 -10.24 7.35
N LYS A 118 11.98 -11.48 7.00
CA LYS A 118 13.28 -12.06 7.38
C LYS A 118 14.42 -11.38 6.68
N ALA A 119 14.27 -11.11 5.38
CA ALA A 119 15.27 -10.38 4.61
C ALA A 119 15.45 -8.93 5.13
N GLU A 120 14.41 -8.35 5.71
CA GLU A 120 14.47 -7.02 6.33
C GLU A 120 15.08 -7.02 7.76
N GLY A 121 15.37 -8.20 8.32
CA GLY A 121 16.03 -8.37 9.63
C GLY A 121 15.11 -8.75 10.79
N LEU A 122 13.86 -9.15 10.51
CA LEU A 122 12.91 -9.65 11.50
C LEU A 122 12.92 -11.18 11.50
N TRP A 123 13.43 -11.80 12.57
CA TRP A 123 13.58 -13.26 12.64
C TRP A 123 12.34 -13.95 13.20
N ASP A 124 12.29 -15.28 13.02
CA ASP A 124 11.13 -16.12 13.30
C ASP A 124 10.62 -15.97 14.74
N GLN A 125 11.48 -16.13 15.75
CA GLN A 125 11.09 -16.03 17.17
C GLN A 125 10.57 -14.65 17.55
N LEU A 126 11.13 -13.58 16.96
CA LEU A 126 10.63 -12.22 17.16
C LEU A 126 9.20 -12.08 16.62
N LEU A 127 8.97 -12.53 15.38
CA LEU A 127 7.66 -12.45 14.73
C LEU A 127 6.62 -13.34 15.42
N ASP A 128 7.02 -14.50 15.95
CA ASP A 128 6.11 -15.46 16.55
C ASP A 128 5.78 -15.16 18.02
N GLU A 129 6.77 -14.77 18.84
CA GLU A 129 6.61 -14.59 20.29
C GLU A 129 6.37 -13.14 20.73
N CYS A 130 6.99 -12.19 20.03
CA CYS A 130 6.82 -10.76 20.33
C CYS A 130 5.71 -10.12 19.51
N GLN A 131 5.47 -10.63 18.30
CA GLN A 131 4.46 -10.15 17.37
C GLN A 131 4.47 -8.61 17.27
N PRO A 132 5.60 -8.01 16.83
CA PRO A 132 5.70 -6.55 16.70
C PRO A 132 4.59 -6.03 15.79
N GLU A 133 4.10 -4.82 16.08
CA GLU A 133 3.03 -4.19 15.28
C GLU A 133 3.50 -3.98 13.84
N ILE A 134 2.70 -4.45 12.89
CA ILE A 134 2.89 -4.17 11.46
C ILE A 134 1.87 -3.10 11.08
N ILE A 135 2.37 -1.90 10.81
CA ILE A 135 1.56 -0.72 10.51
C ILE A 135 1.59 -0.49 9.00
N VAL A 136 0.42 -0.44 8.42
CA VAL A 136 0.21 -0.10 7.02
C VAL A 136 -0.41 1.27 6.92
N GLN A 137 0.13 2.12 6.06
CA GLN A 137 -0.48 3.40 5.72
C GLN A 137 -0.42 3.60 4.21
N ASP A 138 -1.42 4.28 3.66
CA ASP A 138 -1.43 4.69 2.28
C ASP A 138 -2.31 5.93 2.09
N TRP A 139 -2.09 6.67 1.00
CA TRP A 139 -2.84 7.89 0.70
C TRP A 139 -3.33 7.88 -0.75
N TYR A 140 -4.59 8.24 -0.94
CA TYR A 140 -5.19 8.40 -2.27
C TYR A 140 -5.92 9.74 -2.37
N GLU A 141 -6.03 10.25 -3.59
CA GLU A 141 -6.72 11.50 -3.91
C GLU A 141 -8.24 11.28 -3.89
N GLU A 142 -8.99 12.21 -3.28
CA GLU A 142 -10.41 12.32 -3.55
C GLU A 142 -10.65 12.90 -4.96
N SER A 143 -10.96 12.01 -5.91
CA SER A 143 -10.98 12.32 -7.34
C SER A 143 -12.37 12.57 -7.94
N GLN A 144 -13.45 12.34 -7.16
CA GLN A 144 -14.86 12.35 -7.60
C GLN A 144 -15.24 11.42 -8.76
N LEU A 145 -14.38 10.51 -9.16
CA LEU A 145 -14.66 9.66 -10.32
C LEU A 145 -15.79 8.67 -10.08
N HIS A 146 -15.97 8.21 -8.84
CA HIS A 146 -16.96 7.21 -8.44
C HIS A 146 -17.15 7.21 -6.92
N GLU A 147 -18.22 6.63 -6.40
CA GLU A 147 -18.39 6.39 -4.95
C GLU A 147 -17.40 5.35 -4.36
N PHE A 148 -16.60 4.68 -5.19
CA PHE A 148 -15.64 3.64 -4.81
C PHE A 148 -14.43 3.78 -5.72
N ILE A 149 -13.46 4.60 -5.32
CA ILE A 149 -12.26 4.92 -6.11
C ILE A 149 -11.00 4.26 -5.60
N TYR A 150 -11.01 3.70 -4.39
CA TYR A 150 -9.84 3.12 -3.77
C TYR A 150 -10.17 1.79 -3.08
N GLN A 151 -9.23 0.86 -3.14
CA GLN A 151 -9.27 -0.37 -2.36
C GLN A 151 -7.86 -0.75 -1.90
N LEU A 152 -7.72 -1.05 -0.61
CA LEU A 152 -6.53 -1.66 -0.01
C LEU A 152 -6.82 -3.11 0.35
N HIS A 153 -5.88 -4.00 0.07
CA HIS A 153 -5.86 -5.39 0.52
C HIS A 153 -4.47 -5.74 1.02
N VAL A 154 -4.35 -6.05 2.32
CA VAL A 154 -3.08 -6.44 2.92
C VAL A 154 -3.23 -7.81 3.56
N LYS A 155 -2.27 -8.70 3.30
CA LYS A 155 -2.22 -10.04 3.91
C LYS A 155 -0.90 -10.21 4.64
N LEU A 156 -0.97 -10.76 5.85
CA LEU A 156 0.15 -11.38 6.53
C LEU A 156 0.18 -12.85 6.15
N LEU A 157 1.30 -13.30 5.57
CA LEU A 157 1.43 -14.64 4.99
C LEU A 157 2.50 -15.45 5.72
N ASP A 158 2.30 -16.77 5.75
CA ASP A 158 3.27 -17.74 6.25
C ASP A 158 4.47 -17.92 5.27
N ALA A 159 5.45 -18.72 5.66
CA ALA A 159 6.67 -19.04 4.92
C ALA A 159 6.43 -19.58 3.50
N ASP A 160 5.27 -20.19 3.24
CA ASP A 160 4.86 -20.69 1.93
C ASP A 160 4.40 -19.59 0.95
N LYS A 161 4.30 -18.32 1.42
CA LYS A 161 3.79 -17.16 0.67
C LYS A 161 2.34 -17.30 0.19
N ALA A 162 1.57 -18.25 0.72
CA ALA A 162 0.22 -18.55 0.27
C ALA A 162 -0.78 -18.61 1.44
N THR A 163 -0.39 -19.19 2.56
CA THR A 163 -1.25 -19.31 3.74
C THR A 163 -1.42 -17.94 4.40
N VAL A 164 -2.67 -17.48 4.47
CA VAL A 164 -3.04 -16.20 5.08
C VAL A 164 -3.23 -16.38 6.58
N ILE A 165 -2.42 -15.68 7.37
CA ILE A 165 -2.50 -15.67 8.82
C ILE A 165 -3.44 -14.57 9.31
N SER A 166 -3.36 -13.40 8.69
CA SER A 166 -4.24 -12.27 8.95
C SER A 166 -4.39 -11.44 7.69
N GLU A 167 -5.52 -10.77 7.52
CA GLU A 167 -5.73 -9.86 6.40
C GLU A 167 -6.57 -8.65 6.79
N HIS A 168 -6.38 -7.57 6.05
CA HIS A 168 -7.15 -6.35 6.18
C HIS A 168 -7.58 -5.86 4.80
N THR A 169 -8.84 -5.42 4.71
CA THR A 169 -9.39 -4.81 3.51
C THR A 169 -10.02 -3.46 3.86
N ALA A 170 -9.65 -2.42 3.12
CA ALA A 170 -10.32 -1.12 3.18
C ALA A 170 -10.91 -0.78 1.81
N LYS A 171 -12.19 -0.41 1.78
CA LYS A 171 -12.93 0.05 0.60
C LYS A 171 -13.78 1.25 1.01
N PRO A 172 -13.16 2.41 1.28
CA PRO A 172 -13.90 3.60 1.65
C PRO A 172 -14.92 3.96 0.57
N LYS A 173 -16.07 4.46 1.00
CA LYS A 173 -17.11 4.99 0.12
C LYS A 173 -17.01 6.50 0.09
N GLU A 174 -17.01 7.08 -1.10
CA GLU A 174 -16.92 8.52 -1.28
C GLU A 174 -18.28 9.23 -1.25
N GLU A 175 -18.27 10.43 -0.67
CA GLU A 175 -19.41 11.33 -0.62
C GLU A 175 -19.34 12.31 -1.80
N LEU A 176 -19.92 11.92 -2.93
CA LEU A 176 -19.82 12.67 -4.20
C LEU A 176 -20.46 14.07 -4.15
N SER A 177 -21.29 14.35 -3.15
CA SER A 177 -21.91 15.67 -2.96
C SER A 177 -20.92 16.75 -2.51
N THR A 178 -19.76 16.37 -1.98
CA THR A 178 -18.75 17.30 -1.44
C THR A 178 -17.39 17.02 -2.06
N TYR A 179 -16.88 17.96 -2.88
CA TYR A 179 -15.53 17.87 -3.41
C TYR A 179 -14.52 18.44 -2.43
N SER A 180 -13.59 17.62 -1.91
CA SER A 180 -12.50 18.12 -1.07
C SER A 180 -11.19 18.34 -1.82
N HIS A 181 -10.93 17.58 -2.89
CA HIS A 181 -9.63 17.56 -3.60
C HIS A 181 -8.43 17.42 -2.64
N THR A 182 -8.54 16.53 -1.67
CA THR A 182 -7.52 16.29 -0.64
C THR A 182 -6.99 14.87 -0.71
N TRP A 183 -5.80 14.64 -0.14
CA TRP A 183 -5.35 13.29 0.19
C TRP A 183 -6.20 12.70 1.33
N LYS A 184 -6.58 11.43 1.17
CA LYS A 184 -7.27 10.63 2.17
C LYS A 184 -6.35 9.52 2.65
N GLU A 185 -6.17 9.44 3.97
CA GLU A 185 -5.37 8.41 4.60
C GLU A 185 -6.18 7.12 4.77
N VAL A 186 -5.53 5.99 4.51
CA VAL A 186 -5.96 4.67 4.96
C VAL A 186 -4.85 4.09 5.82
N SER A 187 -5.19 3.68 7.03
CA SER A 187 -4.22 3.14 7.99
C SER A 187 -4.78 1.91 8.70
N HIS A 188 -3.91 0.93 8.93
CA HIS A 188 -4.23 -0.27 9.68
C HIS A 188 -3.03 -0.76 10.48
N VAL A 189 -3.28 -1.33 11.66
CA VAL A 189 -2.25 -1.91 12.52
C VAL A 189 -2.60 -3.36 12.78
N PHE A 190 -1.73 -4.26 12.34
CA PHE A 190 -1.79 -5.66 12.75
C PHE A 190 -1.06 -5.83 14.07
N SER A 191 -1.76 -6.31 15.07
CA SER A 191 -1.23 -6.68 16.39
C SER A 191 -1.84 -8.01 16.80
N GLY A 192 -1.10 -8.80 17.60
CA GLY A 192 -1.59 -10.10 18.08
C GLY A 192 -1.99 -11.07 16.95
N TYR A 193 -1.29 -11.01 15.80
CA TYR A 193 -1.64 -11.76 14.59
C TYR A 193 -1.36 -13.27 14.67
N GLY A 194 -0.75 -13.74 15.76
CA GLY A 194 -0.37 -15.15 15.93
C GLY A 194 0.99 -15.48 15.30
N ALA A 195 1.44 -16.72 15.50
CA ALA A 195 2.72 -17.17 14.97
C ALA A 195 2.65 -17.52 13.48
N GLY A 196 3.80 -17.48 12.80
CA GLY A 196 3.98 -17.93 11.42
C GLY A 196 4.17 -16.80 10.41
N VAL A 197 3.96 -15.53 10.76
CA VAL A 197 4.04 -14.43 9.78
C VAL A 197 5.48 -14.28 9.29
N ARG A 198 5.67 -14.37 7.96
CA ARG A 198 6.98 -14.20 7.28
C ARG A 198 6.95 -13.18 6.17
N TYR A 199 5.78 -12.95 5.57
CA TYR A 199 5.62 -11.99 4.49
C TYR A 199 4.45 -11.05 4.72
N VAL A 200 4.58 -9.84 4.18
CA VAL A 200 3.47 -8.89 4.05
C VAL A 200 3.21 -8.70 2.57
N HIS A 201 2.03 -9.10 2.12
CA HIS A 201 1.55 -8.81 0.78
C HIS A 201 0.70 -7.54 0.84
N PHE A 202 1.25 -6.43 0.34
CA PHE A 202 0.56 -5.16 0.19
C PHE A 202 0.02 -5.04 -1.23
N GLN A 203 -1.26 -4.75 -1.36
CA GLN A 203 -1.89 -4.46 -2.64
C GLN A 203 -2.89 -3.32 -2.46
N HIS A 204 -2.79 -2.30 -3.29
CA HIS A 204 -3.85 -1.32 -3.44
C HIS A 204 -4.30 -1.23 -4.90
N ARG A 205 -5.48 -0.70 -5.11
CA ARG A 205 -5.95 -0.35 -6.44
C ARG A 205 -6.76 0.93 -6.41
N VAL A 206 -6.58 1.72 -7.45
CA VAL A 206 -7.26 2.98 -7.68
C VAL A 206 -8.11 2.90 -8.94
N LYS A 207 -9.26 3.56 -8.93
CA LYS A 207 -10.18 3.58 -10.07
C LYS A 207 -9.84 4.79 -10.95
N ASN A 208 -9.58 4.54 -12.22
CA ASN A 208 -9.39 5.59 -13.22
C ASN A 208 -10.62 5.65 -14.14
N SER A 209 -10.79 6.77 -14.81
CA SER A 209 -11.85 6.98 -15.81
C SER A 209 -11.25 7.45 -17.12
N PHE A 210 -11.79 6.99 -18.25
CA PHE A 210 -11.51 7.54 -19.56
C PHE A 210 -12.82 8.05 -20.19
N LEU A 211 -12.87 9.34 -20.50
CA LEU A 211 -13.97 9.97 -21.25
C LEU A 211 -13.41 11.14 -22.04
N ASN A 212 -13.07 10.90 -23.31
CA ASN A 212 -12.36 11.86 -24.18
C ASN A 212 -10.96 12.29 -23.69
N ASP A 213 -10.64 12.03 -22.43
CA ASP A 213 -9.34 12.17 -21.79
C ASP A 213 -9.22 11.16 -20.63
N PHE A 214 -8.01 10.98 -20.11
CA PHE A 214 -7.70 10.07 -19.02
C PHE A 214 -7.66 10.78 -17.67
N PHE A 215 -8.51 10.33 -16.76
CA PHE A 215 -8.64 10.84 -15.40
C PHE A 215 -8.19 9.78 -14.39
N PRO A 216 -6.95 9.86 -13.88
CA PRO A 216 -6.50 8.98 -12.83
C PRO A 216 -7.00 9.44 -11.45
N THR A 217 -7.19 8.47 -10.55
CA THR A 217 -7.12 8.73 -9.11
C THR A 217 -5.67 8.61 -8.68
N LEU A 218 -5.11 9.68 -8.12
CA LEU A 218 -3.72 9.69 -7.66
C LEU A 218 -3.56 8.99 -6.31
N PHE A 219 -2.34 8.54 -6.02
CA PHE A 219 -1.97 7.93 -4.74
C PHE A 219 -0.49 8.19 -4.43
N THR A 220 -0.12 8.10 -3.15
CA THR A 220 1.26 8.28 -2.68
C THR A 220 1.43 7.82 -1.23
N GLY A 221 2.66 7.79 -0.75
CA GLY A 221 2.97 7.61 0.67
C GLY A 221 2.69 6.20 1.19
N SER A 222 2.65 5.20 0.31
CA SER A 222 2.41 3.81 0.66
C SER A 222 3.52 3.33 1.60
N SER A 223 3.15 2.76 2.75
CA SER A 223 4.13 2.28 3.71
C SER A 223 3.70 1.03 4.46
N VAL A 224 4.69 0.18 4.72
CA VAL A 224 4.63 -0.92 5.69
C VAL A 224 5.77 -0.67 6.65
N THR A 225 5.46 -0.43 7.92
CA THR A 225 6.47 -0.18 8.96
C THR A 225 6.25 -1.16 10.10
N VAL A 226 7.34 -1.62 10.72
CA VAL A 226 7.27 -2.51 11.88
C VAL A 226 7.69 -1.72 13.12
N LYS A 227 6.89 -1.82 14.18
CA LYS A 227 7.19 -1.20 15.48
C LYS A 227 7.25 -2.25 16.58
N PRO A 228 8.26 -2.19 17.46
CA PRO A 228 8.34 -3.10 18.57
C PRO A 228 7.21 -2.81 19.56
N VAL A 229 6.57 -3.86 20.07
CA VAL A 229 5.66 -3.73 21.22
C VAL A 229 6.50 -3.79 22.48
N ARG A 230 6.53 -2.70 23.24
CA ARG A 230 7.16 -2.69 24.57
C ARG A 230 6.27 -3.49 25.51
N LYS A 231 6.77 -4.63 26.00
CA LYS A 231 6.16 -5.36 27.11
C LYS A 231 6.49 -4.69 28.43
#